data_AF-A0A7C1V1B5-F1
#
_entry.id   AF-A0A7C1V1B5-F1
#
_cell.length_a   1.000
_cell.length_b   1.000
_cell.length_c   1.000
_cell.angle_alpha   90.00
_cell.angle_beta   90.00
_cell.angle_gamma   90.00
#
_symmetry.space_group_name_H-M   'P 1'
#
loop_
_entity.id
_entity.type
_entity.pdbx_description
1 polymer ?
#
loop_
_entity_poly.entity_id
_entity_poly.type
_entity_poly.pdbx_seq_one_letter_code
_entity_poly.pdbx_strand_id
1 'polypeptide(L)'
;FQRFLEDYPNSDLVPEVEKQLAKCREKLAKKEYKNGELYYKMAAYKAAIIYFDSVLENYYDTKYAPKALFKKAESLFKLKQYSESQNVFGAVIQKYPQSTLAKRAKIYLQKIEKLMAKQKKER
;
A
#
# COMPACT_ATOMS: atom_id res chain seq x y z
N PHE A 1 -19.35 12.49 -11.43
CA PHE A 1 -19.69 12.22 -10.02
C PHE A 1 -19.13 13.28 -9.08
N GLN A 2 -17.84 13.65 -9.15
CA GLN A 2 -17.30 14.77 -8.35
C GLN A 2 -18.06 16.09 -8.58
N ARG A 3 -18.32 16.45 -9.84
CA ARG A 3 -19.08 17.66 -10.20
C ARG A 3 -20.49 17.76 -9.58
N PHE A 4 -21.17 16.62 -9.39
CA PHE A 4 -22.53 16.61 -8.83
C PHE A 4 -22.56 16.89 -7.32
N LEU A 5 -21.52 16.48 -6.59
CA LEU A 5 -21.37 16.77 -5.16
C LEU A 5 -20.98 18.23 -4.91
N GLU A 6 -20.29 18.85 -5.87
CA GLU A 6 -19.97 20.29 -5.87
C GLU A 6 -21.20 21.14 -6.20
N ASP A 7 -22.04 20.69 -7.14
CA ASP A 7 -23.22 21.43 -7.61
C ASP A 7 -24.46 21.28 -6.70
N TYR A 8 -24.58 20.18 -5.92
CA TYR A 8 -25.76 19.89 -5.07
C TYR A 8 -25.41 19.33 -3.68
N PRO A 9 -24.76 20.13 -2.80
CA PRO A 9 -24.25 19.65 -1.51
C PRO A 9 -25.34 19.26 -0.49
N ASN A 10 -26.57 19.76 -0.63
CA ASN A 10 -27.68 19.50 0.30
C ASN A 10 -28.78 18.58 -0.27
N SER A 11 -28.48 17.83 -1.33
CA SER A 11 -29.45 16.88 -1.92
C SER A 11 -29.51 15.58 -1.10
N ASP A 12 -30.72 15.06 -0.88
CA ASP A 12 -30.95 13.74 -0.25
C ASP A 12 -30.27 12.56 -0.97
N LEU A 13 -29.78 12.79 -2.20
CA LEU A 13 -29.07 11.80 -3.02
C LEU A 13 -27.57 11.73 -2.74
N VAL A 14 -27.00 12.71 -2.03
CA VAL A 14 -25.56 12.77 -1.70
C VAL A 14 -25.06 11.47 -1.05
N PRO A 15 -25.72 10.89 -0.04
CA PRO A 15 -25.26 9.65 0.59
C PRO A 15 -25.20 8.45 -0.38
N GLU A 16 -26.15 8.36 -1.32
CA GLU A 16 -26.16 7.27 -2.31
C GLU A 16 -25.07 7.47 -3.37
N VAL A 17 -24.85 8.71 -3.83
CA VAL A 17 -23.77 9.03 -4.78
C VAL A 17 -22.40 8.79 -4.16
N GLU A 18 -22.18 9.17 -2.89
CA GLU A 18 -20.95 8.89 -2.15
C GLU A 18 -20.69 7.39 -2.01
N LYS A 19 -21.73 6.61 -1.68
CA LYS A 19 -21.64 5.15 -1.59
C LYS A 19 -21.28 4.50 -2.93
N GLN A 20 -21.88 4.95 -4.03
CA GLN A 20 -21.51 4.45 -5.36
C GLN A 20 -20.09 4.88 -5.75
N LEU A 21 -19.68 6.09 -5.41
CA LEU A 21 -18.32 6.58 -5.64
C LEU A 21 -17.29 5.75 -4.86
N ALA A 22 -17.53 5.48 -3.58
CA ALA A 22 -16.69 4.63 -2.75
C ALA A 22 -16.59 3.21 -3.33
N LYS A 23 -17.71 2.64 -3.80
CA LYS A 23 -17.74 1.33 -4.46
C LYS A 23 -16.93 1.31 -5.76
N CYS A 24 -16.99 2.37 -6.55
CA CYS A 24 -16.19 2.52 -7.76
C CYS A 24 -14.70 2.64 -7.43
N ARG A 25 -14.33 3.48 -6.46
CA ARG A 25 -12.94 3.62 -5.97
C ARG A 25 -12.39 2.29 -5.47
N GLU A 26 -13.17 1.53 -4.70
CA GLU A 26 -12.81 0.18 -4.24
C GLU A 26 -12.54 -0.80 -5.40
N LYS A 27 -13.35 -0.77 -6.46
CA LYS A 27 -13.13 -1.60 -7.65
C LYS A 27 -11.85 -1.19 -8.40
N LEU A 28 -11.60 0.11 -8.54
CA LEU A 28 -10.40 0.63 -9.20
C LEU A 28 -9.13 0.30 -8.38
N ALA A 29 -9.16 0.53 -7.07
CA ALA A 29 -8.08 0.17 -6.15
C ALA A 29 -7.77 -1.33 -6.20
N LYS A 30 -8.80 -2.18 -6.27
CA LYS A 30 -8.64 -3.63 -6.44
C LYS A 30 -7.92 -3.97 -7.74
N LYS A 31 -8.25 -3.30 -8.84
CA LYS A 31 -7.62 -3.53 -10.15
C LYS A 31 -6.14 -3.17 -10.09
N GLU A 32 -5.81 -1.97 -9.62
CA GLU A 32 -4.41 -1.51 -9.51
C GLU A 32 -3.60 -2.39 -8.56
N TYR A 33 -4.16 -2.73 -7.40
CA TYR A 33 -3.51 -3.63 -6.45
C TYR A 33 -3.22 -5.01 -7.06
N LYS A 34 -4.16 -5.57 -7.84
CA LYS A 34 -3.97 -6.84 -8.54
C LYS A 34 -2.87 -6.77 -9.60
N ASN A 35 -2.74 -5.65 -10.32
CA ASN A 35 -1.61 -5.45 -11.24
C ASN A 35 -0.28 -5.47 -10.48
N GLY A 36 -0.21 -4.76 -9.35
CA GLY A 36 0.96 -4.81 -8.47
C GLY A 36 1.28 -6.23 -7.99
N GLU A 37 0.27 -7.00 -7.58
CA GLU A 37 0.45 -8.41 -7.20
C GLU A 37 0.92 -9.30 -8.36
N LEU A 38 0.46 -9.05 -9.58
CA LEU A 38 0.91 -9.78 -10.77
C LEU A 38 2.41 -9.54 -11.00
N TYR A 39 2.84 -8.27 -11.05
CA TYR A 39 4.26 -7.94 -11.22
C TYR A 39 5.11 -8.45 -10.05
N TYR A 40 4.59 -8.42 -8.82
CA TYR A 40 5.28 -9.01 -7.67
C TYR A 40 5.52 -10.51 -7.84
N LYS A 41 4.51 -11.26 -8.33
CA LYS A 41 4.64 -12.70 -8.60
C LYS A 41 5.64 -13.00 -9.72
N MET A 42 5.76 -12.10 -10.69
CA MET A 42 6.77 -12.18 -11.75
C MET A 42 8.17 -11.74 -11.30
N ALA A 43 8.37 -11.45 -10.01
CA ALA A 43 9.61 -10.87 -9.45
C ALA A 43 10.01 -9.52 -10.07
N ALA A 44 9.10 -8.86 -10.81
CA ALA A 44 9.27 -7.53 -11.36
C ALA A 44 8.95 -6.48 -10.28
N TYR A 45 9.72 -6.48 -9.19
CA TYR A 45 9.41 -5.71 -7.97
C TYR A 45 9.38 -4.20 -8.19
N LYS A 46 10.22 -3.66 -9.09
CA LYS A 46 10.17 -2.22 -9.44
C LYS A 46 8.83 -1.84 -10.08
N ALA A 47 8.35 -2.65 -11.02
CA ALA A 47 7.03 -2.44 -11.63
C ALA A 47 5.92 -2.62 -10.59
N ALA A 48 6.03 -3.63 -9.72
CA ALA A 48 5.06 -3.84 -8.65
C ALA A 48 4.92 -2.62 -7.73
N ILE A 49 6.04 -1.98 -7.37
CA ILE A 49 6.06 -0.76 -6.56
C ILE A 49 5.27 0.37 -7.22
N ILE A 50 5.40 0.59 -8.54
CA ILE A 50 4.64 1.63 -9.26
C ILE A 50 3.13 1.44 -9.09
N TYR A 51 2.63 0.21 -9.23
CA TYR A 51 1.21 -0.08 -9.05
C TYR A 51 0.77 0.04 -7.58
N PHE A 52 1.61 -0.36 -6.63
CA PHE A 52 1.28 -0.17 -5.21
C PHE A 52 1.28 1.31 -4.83
N ASP A 53 2.18 2.12 -5.39
CA ASP A 53 2.18 3.57 -5.20
C ASP A 53 0.95 4.23 -5.80
N SER A 54 0.53 3.83 -7.01
CA SER A 54 -0.74 4.28 -7.59
C SER A 54 -1.95 4.00 -6.67
N VAL A 55 -1.96 2.86 -5.96
CA VAL A 55 -3.00 2.57 -4.95
C VAL A 55 -2.92 3.53 -3.76
N LEU A 56 -1.71 3.83 -3.28
CA LEU A 56 -1.49 4.70 -2.12
C LEU A 56 -1.78 6.17 -2.42
N GLU A 57 -1.56 6.61 -3.65
CA GLU A 57 -1.80 7.99 -4.09
C GLU A 57 -3.27 8.21 -4.43
N ASN A 58 -3.86 7.34 -5.25
CA ASN A 58 -5.19 7.58 -5.81
C ASN A 58 -6.32 6.98 -4.97
N TYR A 59 -6.04 5.95 -4.17
CA TYR A 59 -7.04 5.13 -3.48
C TYR A 59 -6.69 4.89 -2.00
N TYR A 60 -6.09 5.88 -1.34
CA TYR A 60 -5.66 5.85 0.07
C TYR A 60 -6.77 5.53 1.07
N ASP A 61 -8.01 5.82 0.70
CA ASP A 61 -9.25 5.64 1.46
C ASP A 61 -9.81 4.21 1.39
N THR A 62 -9.24 3.36 0.52
CA THR A 62 -9.75 2.00 0.30
C THR A 62 -9.05 0.97 1.18
N LYS A 63 -9.68 -0.20 1.34
CA LYS A 63 -9.07 -1.33 2.09
C LYS A 63 -7.80 -1.90 1.44
N TYR A 64 -7.47 -1.46 0.22
CA TYR A 64 -6.28 -1.86 -0.51
C TYR A 64 -5.06 -1.02 -0.17
N ALA A 65 -5.23 0.21 0.31
CA ALA A 65 -4.12 1.07 0.74
C ALA A 65 -3.19 0.41 1.77
N PRO A 66 -3.66 -0.15 2.91
CA PRO A 66 -2.78 -0.83 3.85
C PRO A 66 -2.06 -2.04 3.24
N LYS A 67 -2.73 -2.77 2.34
CA LYS A 67 -2.16 -3.94 1.65
C LYS A 67 -1.08 -3.52 0.65
N ALA A 68 -1.33 -2.45 -0.11
CA ALA A 68 -0.39 -1.89 -1.06
C ALA A 68 0.86 -1.36 -0.36
N LEU A 69 0.71 -0.65 0.77
CA LEU A 69 1.84 -0.15 1.56
C LEU A 69 2.74 -1.29 2.04
N PHE A 70 2.13 -2.35 2.57
CA PHE A 70 2.86 -3.54 2.99
C PHE A 70 3.55 -4.25 1.82
N LYS A 71 2.86 -4.38 0.68
CA LYS A 71 3.41 -5.01 -0.52
C LYS A 71 4.54 -4.21 -1.17
N LYS A 72 4.48 -2.87 -1.13
CA LYS A 72 5.60 -1.99 -1.50
C LYS A 72 6.81 -2.27 -0.62
N ALA A 73 6.64 -2.34 0.70
CA ALA A 73 7.72 -2.67 1.63
C ALA A 73 8.33 -4.06 1.36
N GLU A 74 7.49 -5.07 1.10
CA GLU A 74 7.94 -6.42 0.68
C GLU A 74 8.71 -6.38 -0.65
N SER A 75 8.28 -5.56 -1.61
CA SER A 75 8.94 -5.43 -2.91
C SER A 75 10.33 -4.79 -2.77
N LEU A 76 10.45 -3.74 -1.96
CA LEU A 76 11.74 -3.10 -1.62
C LEU A 76 12.67 -4.08 -0.90
N PHE A 77 12.13 -4.89 0.02
CA PHE A 77 12.87 -5.94 0.70
C PHE A 77 13.45 -6.95 -0.30
N LYS A 78 12.64 -7.37 -1.29
CA LYS A 78 13.07 -8.31 -2.34
C LYS A 78 14.11 -7.72 -3.28
N LEU A 79 14.10 -6.40 -3.47
CA LEU A 79 15.15 -5.66 -4.19
C LEU A 79 16.43 -5.44 -3.36
N LYS A 80 16.48 -5.92 -2.11
CA LYS A 80 17.58 -5.67 -1.15
C LYS A 80 17.76 -4.19 -0.81
N GLN A 81 16.77 -3.35 -1.09
CA GLN A 81 16.73 -1.95 -0.66
C GLN A 81 16.26 -1.90 0.80
N TYR A 82 17.09 -2.43 1.70
CA TYR A 82 16.72 -2.68 3.09
C TYR A 82 16.42 -1.40 3.87
N SER A 83 17.18 -0.33 3.65
CA SER A 83 16.93 0.97 4.31
C SER A 83 15.56 1.55 3.93
N GLU A 84 15.22 1.56 2.64
CA GLU A 84 13.90 2.02 2.17
C GLU A 84 12.78 1.09 2.66
N SER A 85 13.00 -0.22 2.58
CA SER A 85 12.05 -1.22 3.06
C SER A 85 11.74 -1.05 4.56
N GLN A 86 12.77 -0.79 5.38
CA GLN A 86 12.61 -0.51 6.81
C GLN A 86 11.73 0.71 7.05
N ASN A 87 11.96 1.81 6.32
CA ASN A 87 11.15 3.02 6.44
C ASN A 87 9.68 2.75 6.11
N VAL A 88 9.41 2.04 5.01
CA VAL A 88 8.04 1.73 4.59
C VAL A 88 7.35 0.75 5.56
N PHE A 89 8.05 -0.27 6.06
CA PHE A 89 7.49 -1.15 7.10
C PHE A 89 7.22 -0.40 8.42
N GLY A 90 8.08 0.56 8.79
CA GLY A 90 7.81 1.48 9.90
C GLY A 90 6.52 2.27 9.70
N ALA A 91 6.31 2.81 8.49
CA ALA A 91 5.07 3.50 8.14
C ALA A 91 3.83 2.60 8.21
N VAL A 92 3.93 1.30 7.86
CA VAL A 92 2.83 0.34 8.04
C VAL A 92 2.44 0.22 9.51
N ILE A 93 3.42 0.13 10.41
CA ILE A 93 3.18 0.00 11.86
C ILE A 93 2.58 1.28 12.42
N GLN A 94 3.08 2.45 11.98
CA GLN A 94 2.59 3.75 12.43
C GLN A 94 1.15 4.01 11.96
N LYS A 95 0.86 3.75 10.68
CA LYS A 95 -0.47 4.01 10.10
C LYS A 95 -1.51 2.95 10.48
N TYR A 96 -1.09 1.70 10.69
CA TYR A 96 -2.02 0.58 10.92
C TYR A 96 -1.61 -0.29 12.13
N PRO A 97 -1.43 0.28 13.33
CA PRO A 97 -0.79 -0.38 14.47
C PRO A 97 -1.48 -1.66 14.96
N GLN A 98 -2.81 -1.71 14.89
CA GLN A 98 -3.62 -2.87 15.32
C GLN A 98 -3.83 -3.91 14.22
N SER A 99 -3.35 -3.65 13.01
CA SER A 99 -3.54 -4.57 11.88
C SER A 99 -2.63 -5.80 11.98
N THR A 100 -3.08 -6.91 11.39
CA THR A 100 -2.23 -8.09 11.18
C THR A 100 -1.00 -7.77 10.32
N LEU A 101 -1.10 -6.75 9.46
CA LEU A 101 -0.01 -6.24 8.64
C LEU A 101 1.09 -5.58 9.48
N ALA A 102 0.75 -4.85 10.54
CA ALA A 102 1.74 -4.29 11.46
C ALA A 102 2.52 -5.39 12.20
N LYS A 103 1.84 -6.46 12.66
CA LYS A 103 2.52 -7.62 13.25
C LYS A 103 3.51 -8.26 12.26
N ARG A 104 3.09 -8.44 11.01
CA ARG A 104 3.97 -8.97 9.95
C ARG A 104 5.11 -8.00 9.60
N ALA A 105 4.86 -6.70 9.60
CA ALA A 105 5.87 -5.67 9.32
C ALA A 105 6.99 -5.70 10.37
N LYS A 106 6.65 -5.85 11.66
CA LYS A 106 7.63 -6.02 12.74
C LYS A 106 8.56 -7.22 12.51
N ILE A 107 8.02 -8.34 12.02
CA ILE A 107 8.84 -9.53 11.68
C ILE A 107 9.82 -9.21 10.54
N TYR A 108 9.38 -8.46 9.52
CA TYR A 108 10.27 -8.04 8.44
C TYR A 108 11.34 -7.05 8.91
N LEU A 109 11.01 -6.11 9.80
CA LEU A 109 11.98 -5.18 10.38
C LEU A 109 13.11 -5.91 11.10
N GLN A 110 12.77 -6.89 11.95
CA GLN A 110 13.78 -7.72 12.62
C GLN A 110 14.67 -8.49 11.63
N LYS A 111 14.10 -8.96 10.51
CA LYS A 111 14.88 -9.61 9.45
C LYS A 111 15.81 -8.62 8.76
N ILE A 112 15.33 -7.42 8.45
CA ILE A 112 16.11 -6.35 7.83
C ILE A 112 17.30 -5.97 8.70
N GLU A 113 17.07 -5.76 10.00
CA GLU A 113 18.11 -5.40 10.97
C GLU A 113 19.23 -6.46 10.99
N LYS A 114 18.87 -7.74 11.05
CA LYS A 114 19.84 -8.85 11.01
C LYS A 114 20.64 -8.87 9.70
N LEU A 115 19.99 -8.66 8.56
CA LEU A 115 20.66 -8.65 7.25
C LEU A 115 21.60 -7.46 7.10
N MET A 116 21.19 -6.27 7.53
CA MET A 116 21.99 -5.06 7.52
C MET A 116 23.20 -5.17 8.45
N ALA A 117 23.02 -5.75 9.65
CA ALA A 117 24.12 -5.98 10.58
C ALA A 117 25.15 -6.98 10.03
N LYS A 118 24.69 -8.02 9.33
CA LYS A 118 25.58 -8.97 8.64
C LYS A 118 26.40 -8.30 7.54
N GLN A 119 25.76 -7.49 6.69
CA GLN A 119 26.45 -6.75 5.62
C GLN A 119 27.51 -5.77 6.12
N LYS A 120 27.33 -5.20 7.31
CA LYS A 120 28.32 -4.31 7.93
C LYS A 120 29.53 -5.04 8.50
N LYS A 121 29.40 -6.33 8.83
CA LYS A 121 30.52 -7.15 9.35
C LYS A 121 31.37 -7.79 8.25
N GLU A 122 30.84 -7.85 7.02
CA GLU A 122 31.52 -8.41 5.84
C GLU A 122 32.24 -7.33 5.01
N ARG A 123 32.22 -6.07 5.46
CA ARG A 123 32.95 -4.94 4.91
C ARG A 123 34.06 -4.54 5.85
#